data_AF-A0A392MMD9-F1
#
_entry.id   AF-A0A392MMD9-F1
#
_cell.length_a   1.000
_cell.length_b   1.000
_cell.length_c   1.000
_cell.angle_alpha   90.00
_cell.angle_beta   90.00
_cell.angle_gamma   90.00
#
_symmetry.space_group_name_H-M   'P 1'
#
loop_
_entity.id
_entity.type
_entity.pdbx_description
1 polymer ?
#
loop_
_entity_poly.entity_id
_entity_poly.type
_entity_poly.pdbx_seq_one_letter_code
_entity_poly.pdbx_strand_id
1 'polypeptide(L)'
;MLNNFIIIISLLSSLPSPSSSFNLTQYLIDDPSHSYTVASSECHSLRIDAEIDTDSPVTLFVPDDAAFADAAGYKTLPVANKYFTWQCHMISGYFTSSFLSQNAKVWHSQYTVGTEIMGDNKFMLNITVTPNGSVEVSNTVVRAIVTRTIFNEDPIAVYGVSKVLLPRDLPHIPSHVSVPVAAAATTVWDFFTVLVFFLVLWTPTDDAVKDLYHKMLQSL
;
A
#
# COMPACT_ATOMS: atom_id res chain seq x y z
N MET A 1 -47.45 -29.61 9.93
CA MET A 1 -46.86 -28.95 8.73
C MET A 1 -46.55 -27.50 9.10
N LEU A 2 -45.31 -27.10 8.83
CA LEU A 2 -44.69 -25.76 8.78
C LEU A 2 -44.72 -24.83 10.01
N ASN A 3 -43.51 -24.68 10.56
CA ASN A 3 -42.97 -23.49 11.22
C ASN A 3 -43.19 -22.22 10.38
N ASN A 4 -43.48 -21.07 11.02
CA ASN A 4 -43.06 -19.77 10.49
C ASN A 4 -42.40 -18.97 11.62
N PHE A 5 -41.08 -19.09 11.67
CA PHE A 5 -40.17 -18.32 12.49
C PHE A 5 -40.18 -16.86 12.00
N ILE A 6 -40.53 -15.91 12.86
CA ILE A 6 -40.32 -14.49 12.61
C ILE A 6 -38.81 -14.24 12.72
N ILE A 7 -38.14 -14.13 11.58
CA ILE A 7 -36.75 -13.65 11.53
C ILE A 7 -36.81 -12.13 11.69
N ILE A 8 -36.53 -11.66 12.90
CA ILE A 8 -36.18 -10.27 13.15
C ILE A 8 -34.80 -10.07 12.51
N ILE A 9 -34.77 -9.54 11.29
CA ILE A 9 -33.54 -9.04 10.68
C ILE A 9 -33.20 -7.76 11.45
N SER A 10 -32.29 -7.86 12.41
CA SER A 10 -31.61 -6.69 12.95
C SER A 10 -30.76 -6.10 11.82
N LEU A 11 -31.31 -5.14 11.08
CA LEU A 11 -30.51 -4.19 10.30
C LEU A 11 -29.65 -3.42 11.33
N LEU A 12 -28.45 -3.93 11.63
CA LEU A 12 -27.38 -3.08 12.08
C LEU A 12 -26.93 -2.32 10.83
N SER A 13 -27.60 -1.21 10.56
CA SER A 13 -27.08 -0.18 9.67
C SER A 13 -25.75 0.27 10.28
N SER A 14 -24.65 -0.30 9.77
CA SER A 14 -23.33 0.28 9.92
C SER A 14 -23.42 1.68 9.31
N LEU A 15 -23.59 2.68 10.17
CA LEU A 15 -23.31 4.05 9.77
C LEU A 15 -21.87 4.03 9.26
N PRO A 16 -21.57 4.59 8.07
CA PRO A 16 -20.19 4.91 7.76
C PRO A 16 -19.70 5.79 8.91
N SER A 17 -18.83 5.23 9.75
CA SER A 17 -18.06 6.01 10.71
C SER A 17 -17.51 7.20 9.93
N PRO A 18 -17.61 8.44 10.43
CA PRO A 18 -16.94 9.55 9.78
C PRO A 18 -15.49 9.12 9.62
N SER A 19 -15.05 8.92 8.38
CA SER A 19 -13.69 8.53 8.07
C SER A 19 -12.82 9.57 8.78
N SER A 20 -12.22 9.19 9.90
CA SER A 20 -11.13 9.95 10.45
C SER A 20 -10.13 9.97 9.32
N SER A 21 -9.99 11.11 8.66
CA SER A 21 -9.03 11.27 7.58
C SER A 21 -7.69 10.83 8.15
N PHE A 22 -7.21 9.66 7.76
CA PHE A 22 -5.95 9.14 8.27
C PHE A 22 -4.87 10.13 7.90
N ASN A 23 -4.17 10.66 8.90
CA ASN A 23 -3.09 11.61 8.69
C ASN A 23 -1.82 11.04 9.30
N LEU A 24 -1.00 10.41 8.46
CA LEU A 24 0.26 9.79 8.87
C LEU A 24 1.15 10.78 9.63
N THR A 25 1.33 12.00 9.11
CA THR A 25 2.26 12.98 9.70
C THR A 25 1.85 13.39 11.10
N GLN A 26 0.54 13.48 11.35
CA GLN A 26 0.00 13.77 12.67
C GLN A 26 0.29 12.65 13.65
N TYR A 27 0.03 11.38 13.29
CA TYR A 27 0.35 10.24 14.15
C TYR A 27 1.85 10.13 14.46
N LEU A 28 2.73 10.51 13.53
CA LEU A 28 4.18 10.53 13.75
C LEU A 28 4.62 11.63 14.71
N ILE A 29 4.00 12.81 14.64
CA ILE A 29 4.31 13.94 15.52
C ILE A 29 3.73 13.74 16.92
N ASP A 30 2.51 13.21 17.00
CA ASP A 30 1.80 12.96 18.26
C ASP A 30 2.35 11.72 19.00
N ASP A 31 3.27 10.98 18.39
CA ASP A 31 3.90 9.83 19.03
C ASP A 31 4.67 10.24 20.30
N PRO A 32 4.41 9.59 21.46
CA PRO A 32 5.01 9.97 22.73
C PRO A 32 6.54 9.96 22.79
N SER A 33 7.23 9.19 21.93
CA SER A 33 8.70 9.15 21.94
C SER A 33 9.33 10.29 21.16
N HIS A 34 8.55 11.07 20.40
CA HIS A 34 9.02 12.20 19.58
C HIS A 34 10.19 11.80 18.66
N SER A 35 10.27 10.51 18.28
CA SER A 35 11.41 9.93 17.56
C SER A 35 11.16 9.82 16.06
N TYR A 36 10.14 10.48 15.53
CA TYR A 36 9.71 10.38 14.12
C TYR A 36 9.60 11.76 13.47
N THR A 37 10.34 12.75 13.96
CA THR A 37 10.27 14.13 13.47
C THR A 37 10.81 14.22 12.04
N VAL A 38 11.91 13.52 11.76
CA VAL A 38 12.51 13.45 10.42
C VAL A 38 11.59 12.69 9.47
N ALA A 39 11.04 11.57 9.94
CA ALA A 39 10.10 10.75 9.18
C ALA A 39 8.86 11.54 8.74
N SER A 40 8.25 12.30 9.67
CA SER A 40 7.08 13.14 9.39
C SER A 40 7.38 14.22 8.35
N SER A 41 8.52 14.91 8.49
CA SER A 41 8.97 15.93 7.54
C SER A 41 9.23 15.38 6.14
N GLU A 42 9.89 14.23 6.03
CA GLU A 42 10.14 13.56 4.76
C GLU A 42 8.84 13.04 4.12
N CYS A 43 7.92 12.44 4.90
CA CYS A 43 6.62 11.99 4.41
C CYS A 43 5.84 13.14 3.77
N HIS A 44 5.70 14.26 4.49
CA HIS A 44 5.00 15.45 4.01
C HIS A 44 5.67 16.04 2.77
N SER A 45 7.01 16.10 2.75
CA SER A 45 7.77 16.65 1.62
C SER A 45 7.63 15.81 0.35
N LEU A 46 7.55 14.49 0.51
CA LEU A 46 7.39 13.51 -0.57
C LEU A 46 5.93 13.21 -0.90
N ARG A 47 4.98 13.81 -0.17
CA ARG A 47 3.51 13.60 -0.28
C ARG A 47 3.05 12.15 -0.05
N ILE A 48 3.81 11.36 0.70
CA ILE A 48 3.44 9.97 1.04
C ILE A 48 2.13 9.94 1.83
N ASP A 49 1.93 10.90 2.73
CA ASP A 49 0.73 11.05 3.56
C ASP A 49 -0.55 11.29 2.74
N ALA A 50 -0.45 11.97 1.60
CA ALA A 50 -1.58 12.26 0.73
C ALA A 50 -1.92 11.09 -0.23
N GLU A 51 -0.99 10.16 -0.42
CA GLU A 51 -1.14 9.04 -1.36
C GLU A 51 -1.62 7.75 -0.68
N ILE A 52 -1.62 7.71 0.67
CA ILE A 52 -2.13 6.55 1.40
C ILE A 52 -3.65 6.50 1.24
N ASP A 53 -4.11 5.48 0.51
CA ASP A 53 -5.52 5.17 0.35
C ASP A 53 -6.07 4.52 1.64
N THR A 54 -7.04 5.18 2.26
CA THR A 54 -7.68 4.69 3.49
C THR A 54 -8.66 3.55 3.27
N ASP A 55 -9.03 3.27 2.03
CA ASP A 55 -9.93 2.18 1.67
C ASP A 55 -9.16 0.90 1.29
N SER A 56 -7.83 1.01 1.16
CA SER A 56 -6.96 -0.10 0.73
C SER A 56 -6.06 -0.60 1.88
N PRO A 57 -5.96 -1.92 2.11
CA PRO A 57 -5.08 -2.49 3.12
C PRO A 57 -3.61 -2.16 2.90
N VAL A 58 -2.98 -1.55 3.92
CA VAL A 58 -1.56 -1.19 3.85
C VAL A 58 -0.88 -1.29 5.22
N THR A 59 0.34 -1.81 5.21
CA THR A 59 1.23 -1.83 6.37
C THR A 59 2.48 -1.01 6.04
N LEU A 60 2.74 0.02 6.83
CA LEU A 60 3.87 0.94 6.68
C LEU A 60 4.89 0.75 7.81
N PHE A 61 6.17 0.64 7.45
CA PHE A 61 7.29 0.63 8.37
C PHE A 61 8.01 1.98 8.36
N VAL A 62 7.90 2.75 9.43
CA VAL A 62 8.45 4.10 9.54
C VAL A 62 9.77 4.09 10.29
N PRO A 63 10.89 4.49 9.67
CA PRO A 63 12.17 4.59 10.38
C PRO A 63 12.12 5.69 11.44
N ASP A 64 12.75 5.44 12.59
CA ASP A 64 12.94 6.48 13.61
C ASP A 64 14.07 7.47 13.24
N ASP A 65 14.18 8.55 13.99
CA ASP A 65 15.13 9.63 13.74
C ASP A 65 16.59 9.13 13.86
N ALA A 66 16.85 8.12 14.69
CA ALA A 66 18.16 7.48 14.81
C ALA A 66 18.48 6.64 13.56
N ALA A 67 17.50 5.93 13.01
CA ALA A 67 17.60 5.21 11.75
C ALA A 67 17.98 6.14 10.59
N PHE A 68 17.34 7.32 10.52
CA PHE A 68 17.70 8.34 9.53
C PHE A 68 19.08 8.95 9.78
N ALA A 69 19.48 9.11 11.05
CA ALA A 69 20.82 9.59 11.38
C ALA A 69 21.91 8.66 10.82
N ASP A 70 21.71 7.34 10.98
CA ASP A 70 22.65 6.29 10.57
C ASP A 70 22.61 5.97 9.06
N ALA A 71 21.53 6.30 8.36
CA ALA A 71 21.34 6.01 6.94
C ALA A 71 22.01 7.05 6.02
N ALA A 72 23.34 7.10 6.01
CA ALA A 72 24.10 8.01 5.13
C ALA A 72 23.72 7.86 3.64
N GLY A 73 23.48 6.62 3.18
CA GLY A 73 23.06 6.34 1.81
C GLY A 73 21.71 6.94 1.43
N TYR A 74 20.76 7.05 2.38
CA TYR A 74 19.45 7.68 2.14
C TYR A 74 19.58 9.18 1.90
N LYS A 75 20.44 9.85 2.66
CA LYS A 75 20.63 11.31 2.62
C LYS A 75 21.12 11.80 1.26
N THR A 76 21.91 10.97 0.56
CA THR A 76 22.48 11.30 -0.76
C THR A 76 21.55 10.97 -1.92
N LEU A 77 20.40 10.34 -1.68
CA LEU A 77 19.50 9.93 -2.75
C LEU A 77 18.81 11.13 -3.40
N PRO A 78 18.62 11.09 -4.73
CA PRO A 78 17.67 11.98 -5.41
C PRO A 78 16.26 11.84 -4.81
N VAL A 79 15.46 12.91 -4.91
CA VAL A 79 14.09 12.97 -4.36
C VAL A 79 13.24 11.79 -4.85
N ALA A 80 13.32 11.43 -6.14
CA ALA A 80 12.58 10.30 -6.68
C ALA A 80 12.99 8.94 -6.07
N ASN A 81 14.27 8.77 -5.75
CA ASN A 81 14.76 7.55 -5.10
C ASN A 81 14.44 7.52 -3.61
N LYS A 82 14.34 8.68 -2.95
CA LYS A 82 13.81 8.78 -1.58
C LYS A 82 12.34 8.36 -1.55
N TYR A 83 11.52 8.91 -2.45
CA TYR A 83 10.13 8.51 -2.62
C TYR A 83 10.00 6.99 -2.86
N PHE A 84 10.78 6.44 -3.81
CA PHE A 84 10.78 5.00 -4.06
C PHE A 84 11.19 4.19 -2.83
N THR A 85 12.16 4.67 -2.05
CA THR A 85 12.55 4.02 -0.80
C THR A 85 11.37 3.94 0.17
N TRP A 86 10.54 4.99 0.29
CA TRP A 86 9.30 4.94 1.08
C TRP A 86 8.30 3.91 0.56
N GLN A 87 8.16 3.76 -0.77
CA GLN A 87 7.33 2.70 -1.35
C GLN A 87 7.86 1.29 -1.01
N CYS A 88 9.17 1.12 -0.79
CA CYS A 88 9.74 -0.13 -0.27
C CYS A 88 9.51 -0.35 1.23
N HIS A 89 9.08 0.67 1.98
CA HIS A 89 8.68 0.53 3.38
C HIS A 89 7.19 0.18 3.55
N MET A 90 6.44 0.14 2.44
CA MET A 90 5.02 -0.17 2.43
C MET A 90 4.77 -1.56 1.86
N ILE A 91 3.87 -2.31 2.49
CA ILE A 91 3.35 -3.58 1.98
C ILE A 91 1.84 -3.43 1.77
N SER A 92 1.37 -3.84 0.59
CA SER A 92 -0.06 -3.95 0.30
C SER A 92 -0.65 -5.12 1.11
N GLY A 93 -1.38 -4.79 2.17
CA GLY A 93 -1.92 -5.73 3.14
C GLY A 93 -1.95 -5.16 4.55
N TYR A 94 -3.00 -5.48 5.31
CA TYR A 94 -3.13 -5.10 6.71
C TYR A 94 -2.57 -6.20 7.61
N PHE A 95 -1.46 -5.93 8.31
CA PHE A 95 -0.85 -6.86 9.26
C PHE A 95 -0.84 -6.28 10.65
N THR A 96 -1.59 -6.90 11.56
CA THR A 96 -1.64 -6.52 12.98
C THR A 96 -0.35 -6.90 13.72
N SER A 97 -0.07 -6.24 14.85
CA SER A 97 1.11 -6.58 15.68
C SER A 97 1.07 -8.04 16.16
N SER A 98 -0.13 -8.54 16.46
CA SER A 98 -0.36 -9.97 16.80
C SER A 98 -0.04 -10.88 15.62
N PHE A 99 -0.42 -10.48 14.41
CA PHE A 99 -0.15 -11.27 13.22
C PHE A 99 1.36 -11.35 12.96
N LEU A 100 2.05 -10.21 12.99
CA LEU A 100 3.51 -10.13 12.82
C LEU A 100 4.24 -10.98 13.87
N SER A 101 3.87 -10.88 15.14
CA SER A 101 4.55 -11.63 16.21
C SER A 101 4.27 -13.15 16.20
N GLN A 102 3.09 -13.59 15.73
CA GLN A 102 2.71 -15.01 15.74
C GLN A 102 3.08 -15.74 14.44
N ASN A 103 2.97 -15.07 13.29
CA ASN A 103 3.05 -15.71 11.98
C ASN A 103 4.32 -15.35 11.17
N ALA A 104 5.14 -14.41 11.63
CA ALA A 104 6.37 -14.04 10.91
C ALA A 104 7.38 -15.19 10.79
N LYS A 105 7.33 -16.23 11.63
CA LYS A 105 8.20 -17.41 11.45
C LYS A 105 7.91 -18.22 10.18
N VAL A 106 6.71 -18.08 9.61
CA VAL A 106 6.28 -18.81 8.41
C VAL A 106 6.34 -17.91 7.17
N TRP A 107 6.38 -16.58 7.36
CA TRP A 107 6.28 -15.60 6.29
C TRP A 107 7.63 -15.12 5.78
N HIS A 108 8.09 -15.80 4.73
CA HIS A 108 9.29 -15.40 4.01
C HIS A 108 8.89 -14.58 2.78
N SER A 109 9.35 -13.34 2.72
CA SER A 109 9.24 -12.47 1.54
C SER A 109 7.83 -11.94 1.23
N GLN A 110 7.58 -10.69 1.60
CA GLN A 110 6.38 -9.92 1.29
C GLN A 110 6.65 -8.92 0.17
N TYR A 111 5.69 -8.78 -0.74
CA TYR A 111 5.73 -7.79 -1.81
C TYR A 111 5.58 -6.39 -1.23
N THR A 112 6.45 -5.48 -1.61
CA THR A 112 6.29 -4.06 -1.26
C THR A 112 5.57 -3.30 -2.37
N VAL A 113 5.05 -2.11 -2.08
CA VAL A 113 4.53 -1.21 -3.12
C VAL A 113 5.63 -0.89 -4.14
N GLY A 114 6.89 -0.76 -3.71
CA GLY A 114 8.03 -0.64 -4.62
C GLY A 114 8.21 -1.84 -5.56
N THR A 115 7.86 -3.06 -5.11
CA THR A 115 7.87 -4.27 -5.95
C THR A 115 6.80 -4.19 -7.02
N GLU A 116 5.60 -3.73 -6.68
CA GLU A 116 4.49 -3.53 -7.62
C GLU A 116 4.84 -2.51 -8.71
N ILE A 117 5.48 -1.39 -8.33
CA ILE A 117 5.91 -0.35 -9.26
C ILE A 117 6.93 -0.87 -10.29
N MET A 118 7.91 -1.66 -9.84
CA MET A 118 9.02 -2.10 -10.72
C MET A 118 8.77 -3.45 -11.41
N GLY A 119 7.81 -4.24 -10.92
CA GLY A 119 7.47 -5.56 -11.49
C GLY A 119 8.52 -6.66 -11.29
N ASP A 120 9.49 -6.46 -10.39
CA ASP A 120 10.56 -7.42 -10.10
C ASP A 120 10.69 -7.64 -8.59
N ASN A 121 10.85 -8.91 -8.17
CA ASN A 121 10.93 -9.39 -6.78
C ASN A 121 12.16 -8.87 -6.00
N LYS A 122 12.83 -7.83 -6.51
CA LYS A 122 14.01 -7.19 -5.92
C LYS A 122 13.73 -6.37 -4.67
N PHE A 123 12.47 -5.98 -4.47
CA PHE A 123 12.08 -5.02 -3.42
C PHE A 123 11.26 -5.65 -2.30
N MET A 124 11.34 -6.97 -2.12
CA MET A 124 10.57 -7.69 -1.10
C MET A 124 11.14 -7.53 0.32
N LEU A 125 10.26 -7.62 1.31
CA LEU A 125 10.61 -7.60 2.74
C LEU A 125 10.40 -8.97 3.39
N ASN A 126 11.41 -9.46 4.09
CA ASN A 126 11.31 -10.63 4.93
C ASN A 126 11.02 -10.23 6.37
N ILE A 127 9.94 -10.75 6.93
CA ILE A 127 9.48 -10.45 8.29
C ILE A 127 9.67 -11.71 9.11
N THR A 128 10.47 -11.66 10.17
CA THR A 128 10.76 -12.81 11.03
C THR A 128 10.65 -12.43 12.50
N VAL A 129 10.57 -13.42 13.39
CA VAL A 129 10.67 -13.19 14.84
C VAL A 129 12.06 -13.58 15.30
N THR A 130 12.78 -12.65 15.90
CA THR A 130 14.11 -12.88 16.46
C THR A 130 14.04 -13.76 17.71
N PRO A 131 15.14 -14.39 18.13
CA PRO A 131 15.15 -15.27 19.31
C PRO A 131 14.72 -14.59 20.62
N ASN A 132 14.88 -13.27 20.71
CA ASN A 132 14.42 -12.45 21.85
C ASN A 132 12.93 -12.07 21.76
N GLY A 133 12.18 -12.53 20.75
CA GLY A 133 10.76 -12.28 20.57
C GLY A 133 10.40 -10.98 19.84
N SER A 134 11.38 -10.20 19.39
CA SER A 134 11.12 -8.99 18.58
C SER A 134 10.78 -9.36 17.13
N VAL A 135 10.05 -8.48 16.44
CA VAL A 135 9.80 -8.64 14.99
C VAL A 135 10.94 -7.96 14.23
N GLU A 136 11.62 -8.71 13.38
CA GLU A 136 12.64 -8.23 12.44
C GLU A 136 12.03 -8.10 11.05
N VAL A 137 12.19 -6.93 10.44
CA VAL A 137 11.84 -6.64 9.05
C VAL A 137 13.14 -6.42 8.30
N SER A 138 13.36 -7.17 7.23
CA SER A 138 14.64 -7.20 6.53
C SER A 138 14.46 -7.23 5.03
N ASN A 139 15.42 -6.70 4.30
CA ASN A 139 15.60 -6.96 2.88
C ASN A 139 16.95 -7.68 2.68
N THR A 140 17.42 -7.80 1.43
CA THR A 140 18.69 -8.48 1.12
C THR A 140 19.92 -7.84 1.79
N VAL A 141 19.86 -6.56 2.17
CA VAL A 141 21.00 -5.75 2.63
C VAL A 141 20.82 -5.24 4.06
N VAL A 142 19.61 -4.85 4.43
CA VAL A 142 19.29 -4.18 5.70
C VAL A 142 18.39 -5.08 6.53
N ARG A 143 18.69 -5.14 7.84
CA ARG A 143 17.84 -5.74 8.87
C ARG A 143 17.45 -4.67 9.87
N ALA A 144 16.14 -4.49 10.06
CA ALA A 144 15.55 -3.54 10.97
C ALA A 144 14.69 -4.28 12.01
N ILE A 145 14.60 -3.74 13.22
CA ILE A 145 13.72 -4.27 14.26
C ILE A 145 12.51 -3.35 14.36
N VAL A 146 11.31 -3.94 14.45
CA VAL A 146 10.09 -3.21 14.80
C VAL A 146 10.22 -2.74 16.24
N THR A 147 10.32 -1.44 16.43
CA THR A 147 10.51 -0.83 17.75
C THR A 147 9.19 -0.61 18.46
N ARG A 148 8.12 -0.31 17.72
CA ARG A 148 6.78 -0.06 18.30
C ARG A 148 5.66 -0.06 17.26
N THR A 149 4.43 -0.04 17.77
CA THR A 149 3.22 0.25 17.00
C THR A 149 2.86 1.73 17.17
N ILE A 150 2.69 2.45 16.05
CA ILE A 150 2.31 3.88 16.01
C ILE A 150 0.81 3.99 15.76
N PHE A 151 0.31 3.21 14.80
CA PHE A 151 -1.11 3.14 14.44
C PHE A 151 -1.46 1.71 14.02
N ASN A 152 -2.65 1.21 14.37
CA ASN A 152 -3.08 -0.13 13.98
C ASN A 152 -4.60 -0.25 14.03
N GLU A 153 -5.27 0.20 12.97
CA GLU A 153 -6.72 0.11 12.79
C GLU A 153 -7.01 -0.27 11.34
N ASP A 154 -7.87 -1.27 11.10
CA ASP A 154 -8.20 -1.73 9.75
C ASP A 154 -8.70 -0.57 8.87
N PRO A 155 -8.14 -0.36 7.65
CA PRO A 155 -7.22 -1.25 6.93
C PRO A 155 -5.73 -0.84 6.99
N ILE A 156 -5.34 0.07 7.89
CA ILE A 156 -3.98 0.65 7.96
C ILE A 156 -3.23 0.23 9.23
N ALA A 157 -1.99 -0.25 9.05
CA ALA A 157 -1.05 -0.47 10.15
C ALA A 157 0.24 0.34 9.95
N VAL A 158 0.74 0.96 11.01
CA VAL A 158 1.99 1.76 11.01
C VAL A 158 2.88 1.33 12.17
N TYR A 159 4.11 0.93 11.83
CA TYR A 159 5.10 0.42 12.77
C TYR A 159 6.38 1.23 12.72
N GLY A 160 6.94 1.55 13.88
CA GLY A 160 8.28 2.13 13.96
C GLY A 160 9.36 1.07 13.72
N VAL A 161 10.43 1.41 12.98
CA VAL A 161 11.57 0.52 12.73
C VAL A 161 12.92 1.18 13.00
N SER A 162 13.91 0.38 13.42
CA SER A 162 15.22 0.87 13.84
C SER A 162 16.21 1.18 12.71
N LYS A 163 15.87 0.89 11.44
CA LYS A 163 16.72 1.19 10.28
C LYS A 163 15.87 1.56 9.07
N VAL A 164 16.43 2.43 8.21
CA VAL A 164 15.87 2.70 6.88
C VAL A 164 16.12 1.49 5.99
N LEU A 165 15.05 0.85 5.50
CA LEU A 165 15.06 -0.30 4.60
C LEU A 165 15.45 0.13 3.18
N LEU A 166 16.71 0.53 3.01
CA LEU A 166 17.26 0.91 1.70
C LEU A 166 17.30 -0.31 0.76
N PRO A 167 16.71 -0.21 -0.44
CA PRO A 167 16.86 -1.23 -1.47
C PRO A 167 18.32 -1.43 -1.91
N ARG A 168 18.65 -2.64 -2.34
CA ARG A 168 19.99 -2.96 -2.87
C ARG A 168 20.28 -2.20 -4.16
N ASP A 169 19.34 -2.29 -5.09
CA ASP A 169 19.40 -1.64 -6.40
C ASP A 169 18.36 -0.54 -6.39
N LEU A 170 18.74 0.69 -6.73
CA LEU A 170 17.77 1.77 -6.90
C LEU A 170 17.42 1.93 -8.38
N PRO A 171 16.14 2.21 -8.71
CA PRO A 171 15.77 2.47 -10.09
C PRO A 171 16.52 3.69 -10.62
N HIS A 172 16.97 3.62 -11.86
CA HIS A 172 17.55 4.76 -12.55
C HIS A 172 16.41 5.71 -12.93
N ILE A 173 16.06 6.63 -12.04
CA ILE A 173 15.08 7.67 -12.29
C ILE A 173 15.85 8.93 -12.70
N PRO A 174 15.78 9.37 -13.96
CA PRO A 174 16.47 10.58 -14.39
C PRO A 174 16.00 11.76 -13.54
N SER A 175 16.95 12.47 -12.93
CA SER A 175 16.72 13.52 -11.94
C SER A 175 16.04 14.79 -12.50
N HIS A 176 15.59 14.75 -13.75
CA HIS A 176 15.03 15.84 -14.56
C HIS A 176 13.54 15.66 -14.90
N VAL A 177 12.79 14.88 -14.13
CA VAL A 177 11.33 14.90 -14.24
C VAL A 177 10.79 15.77 -13.11
N SER A 178 10.57 17.05 -13.42
CA SER A 178 9.67 17.90 -12.65
C SER A 178 8.37 17.15 -12.45
N VAL A 179 7.95 17.02 -11.19
CA VAL A 179 6.62 16.51 -10.84
C VAL A 179 5.60 17.24 -11.72
N PRO A 180 4.79 16.54 -12.54
CA PRO A 180 3.71 17.21 -13.24
C PRO A 180 2.69 17.62 -12.16
N VAL A 181 2.74 18.90 -11.76
CA VAL A 181 1.60 19.54 -11.11
C VAL A 181 0.43 19.42 -12.07
N ALA A 182 -0.61 18.72 -11.61
CA ALA A 182 -1.80 18.35 -12.35
C ALA A 182 -2.25 19.40 -13.38
N ALA A 183 -2.27 18.99 -14.65
CA ALA A 183 -3.10 19.60 -15.67
C ALA A 183 -3.86 18.48 -16.39
N ALA A 184 -5.14 18.41 -16.04
CA ALA A 184 -6.22 17.63 -16.63
C ALA A 184 -6.04 17.24 -18.11
N ALA A 185 -6.19 15.94 -18.38
CA ALA A 185 -7.28 15.39 -19.20
C ALA A 185 -6.97 13.92 -19.42
N THR A 186 -7.80 13.06 -18.84
CA THR A 186 -7.88 11.64 -19.15
C THR A 186 -8.15 11.47 -20.65
N THR A 187 -7.13 11.15 -21.44
CA THR A 187 -7.33 10.47 -22.71
C THR A 187 -7.70 9.03 -22.40
N VAL A 188 -9.00 8.85 -22.15
CA VAL A 188 -9.70 7.58 -22.14
C VAL A 188 -9.67 7.01 -23.56
N TRP A 189 -8.58 6.37 -23.96
CA TRP A 189 -8.51 5.63 -25.23
C TRP A 189 -7.55 4.45 -25.12
N ASP A 190 -7.77 3.53 -24.19
CA ASP A 190 -7.20 2.18 -24.33
C ASP A 190 -7.96 1.04 -23.64
N PHE A 191 -9.28 1.21 -23.46
CA PHE A 191 -10.18 0.09 -23.13
C PHE A 191 -11.13 -0.30 -24.28
N PHE A 192 -11.24 0.52 -25.34
CA PHE A 192 -12.09 0.19 -26.49
C PHE A 192 -11.44 -0.77 -27.50
N THR A 193 -10.11 -0.84 -27.56
CA THR A 193 -9.44 -1.71 -28.55
C THR A 193 -9.55 -3.19 -28.18
N VAL A 194 -9.55 -3.54 -26.90
CA VAL A 194 -9.75 -4.93 -26.47
C VAL A 194 -11.23 -5.35 -26.58
N LEU A 195 -12.17 -4.43 -26.31
CA LEU A 195 -13.61 -4.73 -26.42
C LEU A 195 -14.07 -4.88 -27.88
N VAL A 196 -13.51 -4.12 -28.83
CA VAL A 196 -13.83 -4.27 -30.26
C VAL A 196 -13.19 -5.52 -30.87
N PHE A 197 -12.02 -5.96 -30.39
CA PHE A 197 -11.42 -7.23 -30.83
C PHE A 197 -12.26 -8.46 -30.44
N PHE A 198 -12.98 -8.41 -29.31
CA PHE A 198 -13.95 -9.45 -28.94
C PHE A 198 -15.30 -9.33 -29.68
N LEU A 199 -15.65 -8.16 -30.20
CA LEU A 199 -16.93 -7.94 -30.90
C LEU A 199 -16.91 -8.30 -32.39
N VAL A 200 -15.75 -8.39 -33.05
CA VAL A 200 -15.68 -8.59 -34.52
C VAL A 200 -15.40 -10.05 -34.93
N LEU A 201 -14.90 -10.91 -34.04
CA LEU A 201 -14.52 -12.30 -34.40
C LEU A 201 -15.33 -13.40 -33.70
N TRP A 202 -16.18 -13.07 -32.74
CA TRP A 202 -17.06 -14.05 -32.11
C TRP A 202 -18.46 -13.94 -32.72
N THR A 203 -18.80 -14.80 -33.67
CA THR A 203 -20.19 -14.95 -34.13
C THR A 203 -20.91 -15.89 -33.16
N PRO A 204 -21.84 -15.41 -32.32
CA PRO A 204 -22.58 -16.28 -31.42
C PRO A 204 -23.57 -17.10 -32.25
N THR A 205 -23.47 -18.43 -32.17
CA THR A 205 -24.43 -19.36 -32.79
C THR A 205 -25.74 -19.46 -32.02
N ASP A 206 -25.84 -18.81 -30.86
CA ASP A 206 -27.01 -18.82 -29.98
C ASP A 206 -27.93 -17.61 -30.23
N ASP A 207 -29.20 -17.88 -30.52
CA ASP A 207 -30.20 -16.86 -30.84
C ASP A 207 -30.57 -15.97 -29.64
N ALA A 208 -30.35 -16.43 -28.40
CA ALA A 208 -30.56 -15.61 -27.20
C ALA A 208 -29.52 -14.48 -27.08
N VAL A 209 -28.30 -14.71 -27.55
CA VAL A 209 -27.22 -13.72 -27.52
C VAL A 209 -27.42 -12.67 -28.62
N LYS A 210 -28.00 -13.05 -29.75
CA LYS A 210 -28.36 -12.11 -30.83
C LYS A 210 -29.46 -11.13 -30.41
N ASP A 211 -30.47 -11.60 -29.67
CA ASP A 211 -31.55 -10.73 -29.18
C ASP A 211 -31.05 -9.70 -28.17
N LEU A 212 -30.14 -10.11 -27.27
CA LEU A 212 -29.52 -9.19 -26.31
C LEU A 212 -28.63 -8.14 -27.00
N TYR A 213 -27.91 -8.54 -28.05
CA TYR A 213 -27.10 -7.64 -28.87
C TYR A 213 -27.95 -6.63 -29.64
N HIS A 214 -29.09 -7.07 -30.21
CA HIS A 214 -29.99 -6.19 -30.95
C HIS A 214 -30.66 -5.15 -30.04
N LYS A 215 -30.99 -5.51 -28.80
CA LYS A 215 -31.51 -4.60 -27.78
C LYS A 215 -30.49 -3.55 -27.35
N MET A 216 -29.21 -3.93 -27.20
CA MET A 216 -28.14 -2.99 -26.86
C MET A 216 -27.87 -1.95 -27.95
N LEU A 217 -28.00 -2.32 -29.24
CA LEU A 217 -27.80 -1.38 -30.34
C LEU A 217 -28.94 -0.36 -30.51
N GLN A 218 -30.15 -0.67 -30.01
CA GLN A 218 -31.29 0.26 -30.06
C GLN A 218 -31.35 1.22 -28.86
N SER A 219 -30.50 1.04 -27.84
CA SER A 219 -30.43 1.90 -26.65
C SER A 219 -29.27 2.90 -26.66
N LEU A 220 -28.57 3.02 -27.80
CA LEU A 220 -27.53 4.01 -28.11
C LEU A 220 -28.07 4.98 -29.15
#